data_AF-A0A7Y3E2Q9-F1
#
_entry.id   AF-A0A7Y3E2Q9-F1
#
_cell.length_a   1.000
_cell.length_b   1.000
_cell.length_c   1.000
_cell.angle_alpha   90.00
_cell.angle_beta   90.00
_cell.angle_gamma   90.00
#
_symmetry.space_group_name_H-M   'P 1'
#
loop_
_entity.id
_entity.type
_entity.pdbx_description
1 polymer ?
#
loop_
_entity_poly.entity_id
_entity_poly.type
_entity_poly.pdbx_seq_one_letter_code
_entity_poly.pdbx_strand_id
1 'polypeptide(L)'
;CEPCGAAGGHHDPGPFGKTTPDAPDFNHPFHGGDLVNVEVKNGVGSLTATTSRFTLSEGRLSVFDHDGSALIIHTNPDAYCDQEDELAAGCAGGARGACGVLVLAE
;
A
#
# COMPACT_ATOMS: atom_id res chain seq x y z
N CYS A 1 3.50 -10.36 -9.30
CA CYS A 1 4.18 -9.24 -8.64
C CYS A 1 5.65 -9.56 -8.30
N GLU A 2 6.36 -10.43 -9.02
CA GLU A 2 7.78 -10.69 -8.76
C GLU A 2 8.64 -10.12 -9.89
N PRO A 3 9.67 -9.30 -9.59
CA PRO A 3 10.01 -8.78 -8.26
C PRO A 3 8.92 -7.85 -7.70
N CYS A 4 8.83 -7.69 -6.37
CA CYS A 4 7.76 -6.90 -5.71
C CYS A 4 7.63 -5.45 -6.21
N GLY A 5 8.67 -4.90 -6.85
CA GLY A 5 8.61 -3.62 -7.56
C GLY A 5 7.62 -3.60 -8.74
N ALA A 6 7.32 -4.74 -9.35
CA ALA A 6 6.39 -4.86 -10.48
C ALA A 6 4.92 -4.56 -10.10
N ALA A 7 4.61 -4.45 -8.81
CA ALA A 7 3.27 -4.08 -8.33
C ALA A 7 2.92 -2.59 -8.54
N GLY A 8 3.86 -1.76 -9.00
CA GLY A 8 3.59 -0.32 -9.15
C GLY A 8 3.57 0.42 -7.80
N GLY A 9 2.81 1.51 -7.72
CA GLY A 9 2.66 2.34 -6.51
C GLY A 9 1.54 1.86 -5.58
N HIS A 10 1.21 2.68 -4.59
CA HIS A 10 0.09 2.42 -3.66
C HIS A 10 -1.25 2.62 -4.37
N HIS A 11 -2.27 1.86 -3.97
CA HIS A 11 -3.62 1.96 -4.55
C HIS A 11 -4.25 3.31 -4.25
N ASP A 12 -4.47 4.14 -5.27
CA ASP A 12 -5.09 5.46 -5.11
C ASP A 12 -5.93 5.86 -6.34
N PRO A 13 -7.08 5.20 -6.59
CA PRO A 13 -7.85 5.33 -7.83
C PRO A 13 -8.72 6.60 -7.90
N GLY A 14 -8.52 7.55 -6.98
CA GLY A 14 -9.24 8.81 -6.95
C GLY A 14 -8.93 9.68 -8.19
N PRO A 15 -9.82 10.60 -8.59
CA PRO A 15 -9.58 11.51 -9.72
C PRO A 15 -8.37 12.45 -9.51
N PHE A 16 -7.91 12.59 -8.27
CA PHE A 16 -6.71 13.33 -7.87
C PHE A 16 -5.69 12.41 -7.18
N GLY A 17 -5.84 11.09 -7.35
CA GLY A 17 -4.98 10.12 -6.71
C GLY A 17 -3.57 10.12 -7.28
N LYS A 18 -2.60 9.82 -6.43
CA LYS A 18 -1.18 9.71 -6.78
C LYS A 18 -0.66 8.44 -6.16
N THR A 19 -0.18 7.50 -6.97
CA THR A 19 0.26 6.18 -6.46
C THR A 19 1.65 6.23 -5.83
N THR A 20 2.40 7.32 -6.00
CA THR A 20 3.78 7.43 -5.52
C THR A 20 3.78 7.66 -4.00
N PRO A 21 4.49 6.83 -3.21
CA PRO A 21 4.52 7.01 -1.77
C PRO A 21 5.44 8.13 -1.28
N ASP A 22 6.53 8.40 -1.98
CA ASP A 22 7.55 9.37 -1.58
C ASP A 22 7.57 10.62 -2.49
N ALA A 23 8.12 11.72 -1.99
CA ALA A 23 8.23 13.00 -2.71
C ALA A 23 8.87 12.91 -4.12
N PRO A 24 8.55 13.85 -5.04
CA PRO A 24 7.80 15.11 -4.84
C PRO A 24 6.31 15.06 -5.18
N ASP A 25 5.81 13.95 -5.75
CA ASP A 25 4.42 13.83 -6.24
C ASP A 25 3.68 12.70 -5.52
N PHE A 26 3.47 12.88 -4.21
CA PHE A 26 3.02 11.86 -3.28
C PHE A 26 1.66 12.18 -2.67
N ASN A 27 1.00 11.16 -2.13
CA ASN A 27 -0.22 11.30 -1.33
C ASN A 27 -0.16 10.44 -0.05
N HIS A 28 1.01 9.98 0.37
CA HIS A 28 1.18 9.24 1.63
C HIS A 28 1.02 10.18 2.85
N PRO A 29 0.41 9.76 3.98
CA PRO A 29 -0.23 8.46 4.30
C PRO A 29 -1.71 8.37 3.92
N PHE A 30 -2.10 9.02 2.84
CA PHE A 30 -3.47 9.20 2.41
C PHE A 30 -3.84 8.45 1.11
N HIS A 31 -3.13 7.40 0.72
CA HIS A 31 -3.62 6.55 -0.37
C HIS A 31 -4.80 5.69 0.05
N GLY A 32 -5.61 5.27 -0.92
CA GLY A 32 -6.68 4.29 -0.67
C GLY A 32 -6.17 2.98 -0.08
N GLY A 33 -5.01 2.51 -0.55
CA GLY A 33 -4.36 1.25 -0.15
C GLY A 33 -3.48 1.31 1.10
N ASP A 34 -3.28 2.50 1.70
CA ASP A 34 -2.48 2.61 2.92
C ASP A 34 -3.18 1.90 4.09
N LEU A 35 -2.47 0.98 4.73
CA LEU A 35 -2.92 0.22 5.90
C LEU A 35 -1.96 0.47 7.07
N VAL A 36 -2.39 0.13 8.28
CA VAL A 36 -1.53 0.22 9.47
C VAL A 36 -0.40 -0.82 9.42
N ASN A 37 0.72 -0.50 10.08
CA ASN A 37 1.85 -1.38 10.27
C ASN A 37 1.43 -2.75 10.83
N VAL A 38 1.97 -3.82 10.24
CA VAL A 38 1.81 -5.20 10.73
C VAL A 38 2.64 -5.42 12.00
N GLU A 39 2.07 -6.10 13.00
CA GLU A 39 2.83 -6.52 14.17
C GLU A 39 3.53 -7.85 13.88
N VAL A 40 4.86 -7.88 14.04
CA VAL A 40 5.67 -9.09 13.86
C VAL A 40 6.25 -9.53 15.20
N LYS A 41 5.93 -10.76 15.62
CA LYS A 41 6.47 -11.40 16.83
C LYS A 41 7.11 -12.73 16.46
N ASN A 42 8.38 -12.91 16.83
CA ASN A 42 9.15 -14.14 16.57
C ASN A 42 9.12 -14.58 15.09
N GLY A 43 9.19 -13.63 14.16
CA GLY A 43 9.19 -13.90 12.71
C GLY A 43 7.82 -14.17 12.10
N VAL A 44 6.73 -14.08 12.87
CA VAL A 44 5.35 -14.21 12.36
C VAL A 44 4.65 -12.86 12.44
N GLY A 45 4.16 -12.37 11.30
CA GLY A 45 3.35 -11.16 11.18
C GLY A 45 1.86 -11.48 11.21
N SER A 46 1.07 -10.68 11.92
CA SER A 46 -0.40 -10.75 11.88
C SER A 46 -0.99 -9.34 11.77
N LEU A 47 -1.90 -9.16 10.83
CA LEU A 47 -2.62 -7.91 10.62
C LEU A 47 -4.11 -8.21 10.44
N THR A 48 -4.93 -7.55 11.25
CA THR A 48 -6.37 -7.44 11.03
C THR A 48 -6.69 -5.96 10.90
N ALA A 49 -7.09 -5.53 9.69
CA ALA A 49 -7.44 -4.15 9.40
C ALA A 49 -8.84 -4.06 8.83
N THR A 50 -9.53 -2.96 9.11
CA THR A 50 -10.79 -2.58 8.46
C THR A 50 -10.60 -1.20 7.85
N THR A 51 -11.04 -1.01 6.62
CA THR A 51 -10.95 0.26 5.92
C THR A 51 -12.17 0.48 5.05
N SER A 52 -12.55 1.74 4.87
CA SER A 52 -13.59 2.18 3.93
C SER A 52 -12.99 2.75 2.64
N ARG A 53 -11.67 2.70 2.47
CA ARG A 53 -10.94 3.42 1.43
C ARG A 53 -10.78 2.65 0.12
N PHE A 54 -10.99 1.33 0.14
CA PHE A 54 -11.07 0.47 -1.04
C PHE A 54 -12.18 -0.57 -0.88
N THR A 55 -12.56 -1.23 -1.98
CA THR A 55 -13.61 -2.26 -1.99
C THR A 55 -13.09 -3.59 -2.51
N LEU A 56 -13.72 -4.69 -2.07
CA LEU A 56 -13.55 -6.02 -2.67
C LEU A 56 -14.61 -6.32 -3.75
N SER A 57 -15.66 -5.51 -3.82
CA SER A 57 -16.64 -5.55 -4.92
C SER A 57 -16.14 -4.74 -6.11
N GLU A 58 -16.74 -4.97 -7.27
CA GLU A 58 -16.55 -4.13 -8.46
C GLU A 58 -16.89 -2.66 -8.17
N GLY A 59 -16.14 -1.76 -8.80
CA GLY A 59 -16.32 -0.32 -8.68
C GLY A 59 -15.00 0.44 -8.74
N ARG A 60 -15.08 1.77 -8.75
CA ARG A 60 -13.91 2.65 -8.89
C ARG A 60 -12.85 2.44 -7.81
N LEU A 61 -13.26 2.08 -6.60
CA LEU A 61 -12.34 1.88 -5.47
C LEU A 61 -11.91 0.42 -5.31
N SER A 62 -12.26 -0.45 -6.25
CA SER A 62 -11.94 -1.87 -6.17
C SER A 62 -10.44 -2.10 -6.22
N VAL A 63 -9.96 -3.08 -5.46
CA VAL A 63 -8.60 -3.63 -5.61
C VAL A 63 -8.52 -4.70 -6.72
N PHE A 64 -9.65 -5.01 -7.36
CA PHE A 64 -9.77 -5.90 -8.51
C PHE A 64 -10.08 -5.10 -9.78
N ASP A 65 -9.27 -4.08 -10.04
CA ASP A 65 -9.32 -3.24 -11.23
C ASP A 65 -8.58 -3.90 -12.42
N HIS A 66 -8.28 -3.12 -13.45
CA HIS A 66 -7.82 -3.66 -14.74
C HIS A 66 -6.46 -4.36 -14.67
N ASP A 67 -5.53 -3.80 -13.90
CA ASP A 67 -4.20 -4.36 -13.63
C ASP A 67 -4.15 -5.18 -12.33
N GLY A 68 -5.18 -5.05 -11.48
CA GLY A 68 -5.31 -5.76 -10.23
C GLY A 68 -4.37 -5.22 -9.17
N SER A 69 -4.45 -5.76 -7.96
CA SER A 69 -3.66 -5.30 -6.81
C SER A 69 -2.79 -6.40 -6.22
N ALA A 70 -1.74 -5.96 -5.52
CA ALA A 70 -0.91 -6.82 -4.68
C ALA A 70 -0.81 -6.25 -3.27
N LEU A 71 -0.79 -7.13 -2.27
CA LEU A 71 -0.42 -6.75 -0.90
C LEU A 71 1.09 -6.78 -0.77
N ILE A 72 1.69 -5.70 -0.27
CA ILE A 72 3.14 -5.55 -0.08
C ILE A 72 3.45 -5.46 1.41
N ILE A 73 4.48 -6.19 1.86
CA ILE A 73 5.09 -6.00 3.19
C ILE A 73 6.44 -5.35 3.01
N HIS A 74 6.62 -4.18 3.62
CA HIS A 74 7.85 -3.42 3.60
C HIS A 74 8.86 -3.91 4.66
N THR A 75 10.14 -3.56 4.48
CA THR A 75 11.23 -3.99 5.38
C THR A 75 11.33 -3.14 6.64
N ASN A 76 10.83 -1.90 6.61
CA ASN A 76 10.77 -1.01 7.75
C ASN A 76 9.31 -0.65 8.07
N PRO A 77 9.02 -0.19 9.31
CA PRO A 77 7.74 0.42 9.63
C PRO A 77 7.47 1.63 8.75
N ASP A 78 6.20 1.78 8.37
CA ASP A 78 5.65 3.01 7.85
C ASP A 78 5.69 4.10 8.94
N ALA A 79 6.27 5.26 8.62
CA ALA A 79 6.36 6.40 9.52
C ALA A 79 5.08 7.27 9.55
N TYR A 80 4.13 6.99 8.66
CA TYR A 80 2.90 7.74 8.43
C TYR A 80 3.15 9.23 8.17
N CYS A 81 4.10 9.52 7.28
CA CYS A 81 4.70 10.84 7.04
C CYS A 81 3.65 11.90 6.65
N ASP A 82 2.96 12.45 7.64
CA ASP A 82 1.79 13.32 7.48
C ASP A 82 2.15 14.81 7.43
N GLN A 83 3.45 15.12 7.50
CA GLN A 83 4.02 16.46 7.41
C GLN A 83 4.82 16.66 6.12
N GLU A 84 4.76 17.88 5.57
CA GLU A 84 5.48 18.27 4.35
C GLU A 84 7.02 18.26 4.48
N ASP A 85 7.57 18.16 5.70
CA ASP A 85 9.01 18.11 5.97
C ASP A 85 9.55 16.69 6.24
N GLU A 86 8.67 15.70 6.42
CA GLU A 86 9.02 14.29 6.65
C GLU A 86 9.11 13.46 5.35
N LEU A 87 9.33 14.13 4.23
CA LEU A 87 9.32 13.58 2.87
C LEU A 87 10.62 12.86 2.44
N ALA A 88 11.39 12.38 3.41
CA ALA A 88 12.59 11.62 3.11
C ALA A 88 12.22 10.29 2.44
N ALA A 89 12.96 9.91 1.40
CA ALA A 89 12.69 8.67 0.68
C ALA A 89 12.68 7.45 1.62
N GLY A 90 11.66 6.60 1.48
CA GLY A 90 11.50 5.38 2.26
C GLY A 90 10.75 5.57 3.57
N CYS A 91 10.10 6.72 3.76
CA CYS A 91 9.28 6.96 4.94
C CYS A 91 8.02 6.06 4.96
N ALA A 92 7.53 5.63 3.78
CA ALA A 92 6.49 4.60 3.60
C ALA A 92 7.03 3.16 3.72
N GLY A 93 7.92 2.89 4.69
CA GLY A 93 8.43 1.55 5.00
C GLY A 93 9.64 1.06 4.18
N GLY A 94 10.09 1.81 3.17
CA GLY A 94 11.32 1.52 2.43
C GLY A 94 11.20 0.32 1.48
N ALA A 95 12.19 -0.59 1.49
CA ALA A 95 12.25 -1.69 0.52
C ALA A 95 11.07 -2.68 0.68
N ARG A 96 10.70 -3.36 -0.42
CA ARG A 96 9.61 -4.35 -0.45
C ARG A 96 10.17 -5.72 -0.09
N GLY A 97 9.81 -6.25 1.09
CA GLY A 97 10.32 -7.51 1.62
C GLY A 97 9.49 -8.73 1.21
N ALA A 98 8.19 -8.57 0.99
CA ALA A 98 7.31 -9.62 0.46
C ALA A 98 6.14 -9.03 -0.32
N CYS A 99 5.54 -9.83 -1.19
CA CYS A 99 4.38 -9.44 -1.97
C CYS A 99 3.48 -10.63 -2.32
N GLY A 100 2.18 -10.37 -2.47
CA GLY A 100 1.21 -11.37 -2.93
C GLY A 100 0.11 -10.72 -3.78
N VAL A 101 -0.21 -11.31 -4.92
CA VAL A 101 -1.30 -10.84 -5.79
C VAL A 101 -2.64 -11.16 -5.14
N LEU A 102 -3.56 -10.20 -5.13
CA LEU A 102 -4.94 -10.43 -4.69
C LEU A 102 -5.71 -11.11 -5.82
N VAL A 103 -6.34 -12.24 -5.50
CA VAL A 103 -7.23 -12.97 -6.40
C VAL A 103 -8.57 -13.17 -5.70
N LEU A 104 -9.65 -13.17 -6.46
CA LEU A 104 -10.96 -13.55 -5.95
C LEU A 104 -10.90 -15.01 -5.48
N ALA A 105 -11.40 -15.26 -4.28
CA ALA A 105 -11.56 -16.62 -3.78
C ALA A 105 -12.70 -17.32 -4.54
N GLU A 106 -12.46 -18.55 -4.96
CA GLU A 106 -13.47 -19.44 -5.54
C GLU A 106 -14.47 -19.95 -4.48
#